data_AF-A0AAE1ZGH3-F1
#
_entry.id   AF-A0AAE1ZGH3-F1
#
_cell.length_a   1.000
_cell.length_b   1.000
_cell.length_c   1.000
_cell.angle_alpha   90.00
_cell.angle_beta   90.00
_cell.angle_gamma   90.00
#
_symmetry.space_group_name_H-M   'P 1'
#
loop_
_entity.id
_entity.type
_entity.pdbx_description
1 polymer ?
#
loop_
_entity_poly.entity_id
_entity_poly.type
_entity_poly.pdbx_seq_one_letter_code
_entity_poly.pdbx_strand_id
1 'polypeptide(L)'
;MKTLLQSISDKLKELESLATPKAVNYVEACLKERNKHLCCRIKSLKESVVQYELLLGLNQQQLHHSIFAKSVPNVCNLDVNSPATEKLPEDQPYQQIRTQIDLVKAKYPAMGCKTPDGRKQSTVKPVDIGLLDMRVGRIIGVSRHPDADSLYVEKVDFGGNEIRTVVSGLVKFVSMESLQNRVGIFLCNLKPANMRGVKSEAMLMCASSPETYGVEPLIIEGPDIQLGDSVVVPGFKHDPDDQLNPKKKIFEQLKPDLRVNENGIAVYKNVPWSLKKSPAVIKSLRIKDAQIY
;
A
#
# COMPACT_ATOMS: atom_id res chain seq x y z
N MET A 1 7.42 -3.19 -47.57
CA MET A 1 6.58 -2.01 -47.23
C MET A 1 5.12 -2.38 -46.96
N LYS A 2 4.45 -3.16 -47.83
CA LYS A 2 3.06 -3.61 -47.62
C LYS A 2 2.83 -4.45 -46.34
N THR A 3 3.77 -5.34 -45.99
CA THR A 3 3.70 -6.19 -44.78
C THR A 3 3.86 -5.43 -43.47
N LEU A 4 4.67 -4.36 -43.46
CA LEU A 4 4.90 -3.55 -42.26
C LEU A 4 3.71 -2.62 -41.98
N LEU A 5 3.11 -2.05 -43.05
CA LEU A 5 1.88 -1.27 -42.95
C LEU A 5 0.69 -2.12 -42.46
N GLN A 6 0.60 -3.37 -42.91
CA GLN A 6 -0.42 -4.29 -42.43
C GLN A 6 -0.25 -4.59 -40.94
N SER A 7 0.98 -4.89 -40.50
CA SER A 7 1.28 -5.15 -39.08
C SER A 7 1.01 -3.95 -38.18
N ILE A 8 1.30 -2.72 -38.65
CA ILE A 8 0.98 -1.49 -37.91
C ILE A 8 -0.53 -1.26 -37.86
N SER A 9 -1.26 -1.52 -38.95
CA SER A 9 -2.72 -1.42 -38.98
C SER A 9 -3.39 -2.42 -38.03
N ASP A 10 -2.87 -3.64 -37.96
CA ASP A 10 -3.38 -4.69 -37.09
C ASP A 10 -3.11 -4.35 -35.61
N LYS A 11 -1.94 -3.81 -35.28
CA LYS A 11 -1.61 -3.32 -33.93
C LYS A 11 -2.45 -2.12 -33.50
N LEU A 12 -2.76 -1.20 -34.41
CA LEU A 12 -3.65 -0.07 -34.13
C LEU A 12 -5.07 -0.55 -33.81
N LYS A 13 -5.60 -1.50 -34.58
CA LYS A 13 -6.90 -2.12 -34.29
C LYS A 13 -6.93 -2.87 -32.97
N GLU A 14 -5.82 -3.53 -32.62
CA GLU A 14 -5.68 -4.22 -31.33
C GLU A 14 -5.70 -3.23 -30.15
N LEU A 15 -4.97 -2.11 -30.25
CA LEU A 15 -4.98 -1.03 -29.25
C LEU A 15 -6.35 -0.35 -29.13
N GLU A 16 -7.03 -0.09 -30.24
CA GLU A 16 -8.40 0.45 -30.25
C GLU A 16 -9.41 -0.51 -29.61
N SER A 17 -9.20 -1.84 -29.76
CA SER A 17 -10.06 -2.85 -29.15
C SER A 17 -9.88 -2.99 -27.63
N LEU A 18 -8.70 -2.64 -27.10
CA LEU A 18 -8.41 -2.62 -25.66
C LEU A 18 -9.07 -1.43 -24.95
N ALA A 19 -9.20 -0.29 -25.64
CA ALA A 19 -9.88 0.90 -25.15
C ALA A 19 -11.40 0.84 -25.39
N THR A 20 -12.08 -0.19 -24.88
CA THR A 20 -13.53 -0.28 -25.04
C THR A 20 -14.23 0.91 -24.35
N PRO A 21 -15.24 1.55 -24.98
CA PRO A 21 -16.01 2.62 -24.35
C PRO A 21 -16.59 2.21 -22.99
N LYS A 22 -16.86 0.92 -22.79
CA LYS A 22 -17.30 0.36 -21.50
C LYS A 22 -16.22 0.43 -20.42
N ALA A 23 -14.96 0.15 -20.75
CA ALA A 23 -13.84 0.25 -19.81
C ALA A 23 -13.55 1.71 -19.46
N VAL A 24 -13.58 2.61 -20.44
CA VAL A 24 -13.43 4.06 -20.21
C VAL A 24 -14.55 4.60 -19.32
N ASN A 25 -15.80 4.29 -19.64
CA ASN A 25 -16.95 4.69 -18.83
C ASN A 25 -16.90 4.12 -17.41
N TYR A 26 -16.39 2.89 -17.24
CA TYR A 26 -16.21 2.29 -15.93
C TYR A 26 -15.15 3.05 -15.11
N VAL A 27 -14.00 3.35 -15.71
CA VAL A 27 -12.93 4.14 -15.05
C VAL A 27 -13.43 5.55 -14.72
N GLU A 28 -14.15 6.21 -15.62
CA GLU A 28 -14.75 7.52 -15.37
C GLU A 28 -15.77 7.49 -14.22
N ALA A 29 -16.61 6.45 -14.15
CA ALA A 29 -17.55 6.26 -13.04
C ALA A 29 -16.82 6.07 -11.71
N CYS A 30 -15.76 5.25 -11.68
CA CYS A 30 -14.91 5.06 -10.50
C CYS A 30 -14.21 6.35 -10.08
N LEU A 31 -13.74 7.15 -11.04
CA LEU A 31 -13.11 8.45 -10.76
C LEU A 31 -14.13 9.46 -10.23
N LYS A 32 -15.34 9.52 -10.79
CA LYS A 32 -16.42 10.39 -10.29
C LYS A 32 -16.80 10.06 -8.85
N GLU A 33 -16.92 8.78 -8.50
CA GLU A 33 -17.25 8.37 -7.13
C GLU A 33 -16.12 8.68 -6.15
N ARG A 34 -14.86 8.45 -6.54
CA ARG A 34 -13.69 8.85 -5.74
C ARG A 34 -13.63 10.36 -5.54
N ASN A 35 -13.88 11.15 -6.58
CA ASN A 35 -13.90 12.61 -6.49
C ASN A 35 -15.03 13.11 -5.57
N LYS A 36 -16.20 12.48 -5.62
CA LYS A 36 -17.30 12.76 -4.69
C LYS A 36 -16.88 12.51 -3.24
N HIS A 37 -16.25 11.36 -2.97
CA HIS A 37 -15.75 11.03 -1.64
C HIS A 37 -14.66 12.01 -1.17
N LEU A 38 -13.73 12.40 -2.05
CA LEU A 38 -12.71 13.42 -1.76
C LEU A 38 -13.35 14.78 -1.43
N CYS A 39 -14.34 15.22 -2.19
CA CYS A 39 -15.07 16.45 -1.92
C CYS A 39 -15.76 16.44 -0.55
N CYS A 40 -16.41 15.33 -0.18
CA CYS A 40 -17.01 15.16 1.15
C CYS A 40 -15.94 15.26 2.26
N ARG A 41 -14.79 14.63 2.07
CA ARG A 41 -13.69 14.67 3.04
C ARG A 41 -13.07 16.07 3.16
N ILE A 42 -12.88 16.77 2.04
CA ILE A 42 -12.43 18.18 2.06
C ILE A 42 -13.42 19.04 2.83
N LYS A 43 -14.73 18.86 2.62
CA LYS A 43 -15.76 19.61 3.34
C LYS A 43 -15.67 19.36 4.85
N SER A 44 -15.62 18.09 5.28
CA SER A 44 -15.51 17.73 6.69
C SER A 44 -14.21 18.21 7.34
N LEU A 45 -13.09 18.15 6.62
CA LEU A 45 -11.81 18.67 7.12
C LEU A 45 -11.83 20.19 7.27
N LYS A 46 -12.43 20.92 6.30
CA LYS A 46 -12.61 22.37 6.41
C LYS A 46 -13.45 22.74 7.64
N GLU A 47 -14.57 22.04 7.84
CA GLU A 47 -15.42 22.23 9.01
C GLU A 47 -14.66 21.94 10.32
N SER A 48 -13.87 20.87 10.34
CA SER A 48 -13.05 20.52 11.52
C SER A 48 -12.00 21.58 11.81
N VAL A 49 -11.29 22.07 10.79
CA VAL A 49 -10.30 23.15 10.93
C VAL A 49 -10.95 24.41 11.48
N VAL A 50 -12.11 24.82 10.93
CA VAL A 50 -12.87 25.97 11.44
C VAL A 50 -13.24 25.78 12.92
N GLN A 51 -13.69 24.59 13.31
CA GLN A 51 -14.01 24.29 14.71
C GLN A 51 -12.78 24.40 15.62
N TYR A 52 -11.63 23.89 15.20
CA TYR A 52 -10.38 24.00 15.96
C TYR A 52 -9.87 25.44 16.05
N GLU A 53 -9.98 26.24 14.98
CA GLU A 53 -9.60 27.65 14.98
C GLU A 53 -10.47 28.47 15.96
N LEU A 54 -11.78 28.20 15.99
CA LEU A 54 -12.70 28.81 16.95
C LEU A 54 -12.37 28.42 18.40
N LEU A 55 -12.04 27.14 18.65
CA LEU A 55 -11.63 26.65 19.97
C LEU A 55 -10.33 27.30 20.47
N LEU A 56 -9.41 27.64 19.56
CA LEU A 56 -8.14 28.31 19.86
C LEU A 56 -8.26 29.85 19.90
N GLY A 57 -9.46 30.41 19.74
CA GLY A 57 -9.72 31.86 19.81
C GLY A 57 -9.19 32.66 18.63
N LEU A 58 -8.89 32.01 17.49
CA LEU A 58 -8.46 32.68 16.27
C LEU A 58 -9.69 33.23 15.54
N ASN A 59 -9.79 34.56 15.43
CA ASN A 59 -10.84 35.21 14.63
C ASN A 59 -10.60 34.95 13.14
N GLN A 60 -11.51 34.22 12.50
CA GLN A 60 -11.49 34.06 11.05
C GLN A 60 -11.78 35.41 10.38
N GLN A 61 -10.81 35.96 9.66
CA GLN A 61 -11.06 37.11 8.80
C GLN A 61 -11.81 36.64 7.56
N GLN A 62 -13.04 37.11 7.37
CA GLN A 62 -13.73 36.96 6.10
C GLN A 62 -12.98 37.76 5.04
N LEU A 63 -12.27 37.06 4.15
CA LEU A 63 -11.76 37.69 2.95
C LEU A 63 -12.95 37.94 2.01
N HIS A 64 -13.47 39.16 2.03
CA HIS A 64 -14.32 39.70 0.97
C HIS A 64 -13.50 39.73 -0.33
N HIS A 65 -13.47 38.62 -1.07
CA HIS A 65 -13.04 38.62 -2.47
C HIS A 65 -14.14 39.24 -3.32
N SER A 66 -14.23 40.56 -3.25
CA SER A 66 -14.78 41.35 -4.34
C SER A 66 -13.75 41.30 -5.48
N ILE A 67 -14.22 40.92 -6.68
CA ILE A 67 -13.54 41.04 -7.98
C ILE A 67 -12.51 39.94 -8.31
N PHE A 68 -12.98 38.79 -8.82
CA PHE A 68 -12.60 38.26 -10.15
C PHE A 68 -13.44 37.02 -10.48
N ALA A 69 -14.72 37.23 -10.79
CA ALA A 69 -15.58 36.18 -11.33
C ALA A 69 -15.38 36.07 -12.85
N LYS A 70 -14.67 35.04 -13.30
CA LYS A 70 -14.94 34.41 -14.60
C LYS A 70 -15.23 32.92 -14.39
N SER A 71 -16.53 32.68 -14.23
CA SER A 71 -17.31 31.47 -14.56
C SER A 71 -16.62 30.11 -14.51
N VAL A 72 -16.87 29.37 -13.42
CA VAL A 72 -17.15 27.92 -13.50
C VAL A 72 -18.54 27.72 -12.88
N PRO A 73 -19.50 27.06 -13.57
CA PRO A 73 -20.87 26.96 -13.10
C PRO A 73 -20.96 26.15 -11.81
N ASN A 74 -21.63 26.79 -10.85
CA ASN A 74 -21.97 26.34 -9.53
C ASN A 74 -23.09 25.28 -9.62
N VAL A 75 -22.84 24.06 -9.16
CA VAL A 75 -23.91 23.15 -8.75
C VAL A 75 -23.51 22.59 -7.40
N CYS A 76 -24.09 23.17 -6.36
CA CYS A 76 -24.59 22.56 -5.12
C CYS A 76 -24.68 23.65 -4.05
N ASN A 77 -25.66 24.55 -4.20
CA ASN A 77 -26.11 25.38 -3.09
C ASN A 77 -26.78 24.49 -2.03
N LEU A 78 -26.49 24.81 -0.78
CA LEU A 78 -27.03 24.20 0.44
C LEU A 78 -28.51 24.58 0.60
N ASP A 79 -29.28 23.70 1.24
CA ASP A 79 -30.36 24.12 2.13
C ASP A 79 -30.31 23.26 3.41
N VAL A 80 -30.24 23.95 4.56
CA VAL A 80 -30.26 23.38 5.91
C VAL A 80 -31.45 24.03 6.63
N ASN A 81 -32.43 23.23 7.03
CA ASN A 81 -33.40 23.57 8.08
C ASN A 81 -33.82 22.29 8.83
N SER A 82 -33.68 22.32 10.15
CA SER A 82 -33.96 21.24 11.14
C SER A 82 -35.47 21.12 11.47
N PRO A 83 -36.02 20.05 12.09
CA PRO A 83 -35.62 19.55 13.43
C PRO A 83 -35.67 18.01 13.65
N ALA A 84 -35.49 17.63 14.91
CA ALA A 84 -35.05 16.34 15.47
C ALA A 84 -36.00 15.11 15.36
N THR A 85 -35.41 13.98 15.80
CA THR A 85 -35.97 12.68 16.23
C THR A 85 -36.54 11.75 15.17
N GLU A 86 -35.84 10.63 14.90
CA GLU A 86 -36.31 9.26 15.20
C GLU A 86 -35.27 8.18 14.82
N LYS A 87 -35.50 6.99 15.35
CA LYS A 87 -34.61 5.85 15.61
C LYS A 87 -33.89 5.25 14.39
N LEU A 88 -32.78 4.55 14.67
CA LEU A 88 -32.15 3.55 13.79
C LEU A 88 -33.17 2.57 13.22
N PRO A 89 -33.03 2.21 11.93
CA PRO A 89 -33.30 0.86 11.46
C PRO A 89 -32.00 0.18 10.97
N GLU A 90 -31.81 -1.04 11.44
CA GLU A 90 -30.82 -2.01 10.99
C GLU A 90 -30.99 -2.41 9.51
N ASP A 91 -29.86 -2.88 8.96
CA ASP A 91 -29.71 -3.76 7.79
C ASP A 91 -30.27 -3.32 6.42
N GLN A 92 -29.34 -2.87 5.54
CA GLN A 92 -29.19 -3.33 4.14
C GLN A 92 -28.22 -2.42 3.34
N PRO A 93 -26.89 -2.56 3.53
CA PRO A 93 -26.01 -2.54 2.34
C PRO A 93 -24.88 -3.60 2.36
N TYR A 94 -24.77 -4.42 3.41
CA TYR A 94 -23.68 -5.40 3.54
C TYR A 94 -23.82 -6.64 2.65
N GLN A 95 -25.00 -6.88 2.06
CA GLN A 95 -25.18 -7.99 1.11
C GLN A 95 -24.66 -7.64 -0.29
N GLN A 96 -24.81 -6.41 -0.75
CA GLN A 96 -24.39 -6.00 -2.11
C GLN A 96 -22.86 -5.96 -2.27
N ILE A 97 -22.13 -5.71 -1.18
CA ILE A 97 -20.67 -5.79 -1.15
C ILE A 97 -20.21 -7.26 -1.24
N ARG A 98 -20.91 -8.20 -0.60
CA ARG A 98 -20.65 -9.65 -0.77
C ARG A 98 -20.94 -10.10 -2.20
N THR A 99 -22.03 -9.66 -2.80
CA THR A 99 -22.37 -10.03 -4.19
C THR A 99 -21.33 -9.51 -5.18
N GLN A 100 -20.78 -8.31 -4.98
CA GLN A 100 -19.69 -7.80 -5.83
C GLN A 100 -18.36 -8.54 -5.59
N ILE A 101 -18.06 -8.95 -4.36
CA ILE A 101 -16.90 -9.81 -4.06
C ILE A 101 -17.08 -11.21 -4.69
N ASP A 102 -18.29 -11.77 -4.68
CA ASP A 102 -18.60 -13.07 -5.29
C ASP A 102 -18.65 -13.01 -6.82
N LEU A 103 -19.07 -11.88 -7.41
CA LEU A 103 -18.97 -11.60 -8.84
C LEU A 103 -17.51 -11.40 -9.28
N VAL A 104 -16.66 -10.81 -8.45
CA VAL A 104 -15.20 -10.72 -8.71
C VAL A 104 -14.53 -12.11 -8.60
N LYS A 105 -14.94 -12.96 -7.65
CA LYS A 105 -14.53 -14.38 -7.59
C LYS A 105 -15.02 -15.19 -8.79
N ALA A 106 -16.20 -14.88 -9.33
CA ALA A 106 -16.75 -15.53 -10.53
C ALA A 106 -16.08 -15.05 -11.83
N LYS A 107 -15.58 -13.80 -11.86
CA LYS A 107 -14.89 -13.21 -13.02
C LYS A 107 -13.39 -13.53 -13.06
N TYR A 108 -12.81 -13.90 -11.92
CA TYR A 108 -11.46 -14.49 -11.79
C TYR A 108 -11.52 -15.82 -11.03
N PRO A 109 -12.11 -16.87 -11.63
CA PRO A 109 -12.10 -18.19 -11.03
C PRO A 109 -10.64 -18.69 -10.97
N ALA A 110 -10.31 -19.42 -9.91
CA ALA A 110 -8.98 -20.00 -9.68
C ALA A 110 -8.36 -20.54 -10.99
N MET A 111 -7.22 -19.97 -11.39
CA MET A 111 -6.38 -20.60 -12.41
C MET A 111 -5.82 -21.89 -11.81
N GLY A 112 -6.51 -22.99 -12.07
CA GLY A 112 -6.09 -24.33 -11.69
C GLY A 112 -4.84 -24.75 -12.45
N CYS A 113 -3.81 -25.14 -11.70
CA CYS A 113 -2.70 -25.95 -12.20
C CYS A 113 -3.26 -27.36 -12.46
N LYS A 114 -3.27 -27.82 -13.72
CA LYS A 114 -3.62 -29.20 -14.07
C LYS A 114 -2.39 -30.08 -13.91
N THR A 115 -2.45 -31.07 -13.02
CA THR A 115 -1.53 -32.20 -12.96
C THR A 115 -1.94 -33.28 -13.96
N PRO A 116 -1.01 -33.88 -14.72
CA PRO A 116 -1.20 -35.21 -15.28
C PRO A 116 -0.91 -36.27 -14.20
N ASP A 117 -1.66 -37.36 -14.31
CA ASP A 117 -1.73 -38.49 -13.40
C ASP A 117 -0.39 -39.25 -13.19
N GLY A 118 -0.21 -39.76 -11.97
CA GLY A 118 0.48 -41.03 -11.75
C GLY A 118 2.00 -41.07 -11.63
N ARG A 119 2.60 -40.46 -10.59
CA ARG A 119 3.69 -41.09 -9.80
C ARG A 119 3.98 -40.29 -8.51
N LYS A 120 4.06 -41.03 -7.39
CA LYS A 120 4.28 -40.53 -6.02
C LYS A 120 5.41 -39.49 -5.95
N GLN A 121 5.10 -38.24 -5.60
CA GLN A 121 6.07 -37.30 -5.06
C GLN A 121 5.43 -36.44 -3.96
N SER A 122 6.15 -36.34 -2.84
CA SER A 122 5.88 -35.56 -1.62
C SER A 122 5.08 -34.27 -1.81
N THR A 123 4.07 -34.05 -0.97
CA THR A 123 3.29 -32.81 -0.87
C THR A 123 4.19 -31.61 -0.51
N VAL A 124 4.67 -30.88 -1.51
CA VAL A 124 5.39 -29.61 -1.31
C VAL A 124 4.33 -28.51 -1.10
N LYS A 125 4.29 -27.89 0.08
CA LYS A 125 3.49 -26.66 0.28
C LYS A 125 3.95 -25.61 -0.75
N PRO A 126 3.03 -24.93 -1.45
CA PRO A 126 3.40 -23.85 -2.36
C PRO A 126 4.16 -22.75 -1.59
N VAL A 127 5.24 -22.24 -2.20
CA VAL A 127 6.02 -21.12 -1.66
C VAL A 127 5.38 -19.83 -2.16
N ASP A 128 4.76 -19.08 -1.27
CA ASP A 128 4.12 -17.80 -1.57
C ASP A 128 4.32 -16.79 -0.43
N ILE A 129 3.87 -15.54 -0.65
CA ILE A 129 4.03 -14.44 0.30
C ILE A 129 3.35 -14.67 1.65
N GLY A 130 2.40 -15.61 1.73
CA GLY A 130 1.74 -16.00 2.96
C GLY A 130 2.68 -16.52 4.03
N LEU A 131 3.87 -17.00 3.64
CA LEU A 131 4.93 -17.49 4.53
C LEU A 131 5.76 -16.36 5.17
N LEU A 132 5.69 -15.14 4.64
CA LEU A 132 6.45 -14.00 5.15
C LEU A 132 5.68 -13.30 6.29
N ASP A 133 6.36 -13.07 7.41
CA ASP A 133 5.83 -12.28 8.51
C ASP A 133 6.24 -10.81 8.34
N MET A 134 5.40 -10.05 7.65
CA MET A 134 5.61 -8.61 7.46
C MET A 134 4.69 -7.83 8.40
N ARG A 135 5.26 -6.91 9.18
CA ARG A 135 4.54 -6.14 10.20
C ARG A 135 4.84 -4.65 10.13
N VAL A 136 3.88 -3.86 10.59
CA VAL A 136 4.07 -2.43 10.85
C VAL A 136 4.97 -2.23 12.08
N GLY A 137 6.03 -1.44 11.95
CA GLY A 137 6.91 -1.07 13.05
C GLY A 137 7.24 0.43 13.04
N ARG A 138 7.66 0.95 14.18
CA ARG A 138 8.11 2.33 14.34
C ARG A 138 9.55 2.37 14.83
N ILE A 139 10.39 3.12 14.13
CA ILE A 139 11.77 3.35 14.53
C ILE A 139 11.78 4.34 15.69
N ILE A 140 12.13 3.88 16.89
CA ILE A 140 12.16 4.71 18.11
C ILE A 140 13.57 5.22 18.43
N GLY A 141 14.60 4.67 17.78
CA GLY A 141 15.97 5.16 17.90
C GLY A 141 16.81 4.78 16.70
N VAL A 142 17.70 5.68 16.27
CA VAL A 142 18.62 5.46 15.16
C VAL A 142 20.01 5.94 15.57
N SER A 143 21.02 5.14 15.26
CA SER A 143 22.43 5.50 15.45
C SER A 143 23.25 5.00 14.26
N ARG A 144 24.41 5.60 13.99
CA ARG A 144 25.35 5.04 13.01
C ARG A 144 25.98 3.77 13.58
N HIS A 145 26.20 2.78 12.74
CA HIS A 145 26.88 1.57 13.16
C HIS A 145 28.33 1.88 13.55
N PRO A 146 28.84 1.36 14.68
CA PRO A 146 30.19 1.68 15.17
C PRO A 146 31.30 1.29 14.18
N ASP A 147 31.16 0.11 13.56
CA ASP A 147 32.17 -0.45 12.64
C ASP A 147 31.77 -0.41 11.15
N ALA A 148 30.76 0.39 10.77
CA ALA A 148 30.30 0.49 9.38
C ALA A 148 29.69 1.85 9.00
N ASP A 149 30.35 2.57 8.09
CA ASP A 149 29.89 3.88 7.63
C ASP A 149 28.62 3.85 6.79
N SER A 150 28.26 2.70 6.25
CA SER A 150 27.09 2.53 5.38
C SER A 150 25.85 1.99 6.09
N LEU A 151 25.97 1.66 7.39
CA LEU A 151 24.89 1.02 8.15
C LEU A 151 24.38 1.94 9.26
N TYR A 152 23.07 1.92 9.46
CA TYR A 152 22.43 2.38 10.68
C TYR A 152 22.10 1.19 11.58
N VAL A 153 22.01 1.46 12.88
CA VAL A 153 21.47 0.55 13.89
C VAL A 153 20.20 1.21 14.42
N GLU A 154 19.06 0.57 14.17
CA GLU A 154 17.75 1.05 14.59
C GLU A 154 17.17 0.22 15.74
N LYS A 155 16.45 0.89 16.64
CA LYS A 155 15.52 0.24 17.58
C LYS A 155 14.11 0.41 17.04
N VAL A 156 13.42 -0.69 16.81
CA VAL A 156 12.10 -0.71 16.18
C VAL A 156 11.08 -1.31 17.13
N ASP A 157 10.02 -0.55 17.39
CA ASP A 157 8.86 -0.90 18.21
C ASP A 157 7.75 -1.48 17.32
N PHE A 158 7.33 -2.71 17.59
CA PHE A 158 6.23 -3.41 16.93
C PHE A 158 4.94 -3.41 17.77
N GLY A 159 4.87 -2.61 18.84
CA GLY A 159 3.77 -2.63 19.80
C GLY A 159 3.91 -3.76 20.81
N GLY A 160 3.06 -3.75 21.85
CA GLY A 160 3.06 -4.81 22.86
C GLY A 160 4.38 -5.02 23.61
N ASN A 161 5.19 -3.96 23.74
CA ASN A 161 6.56 -3.98 24.29
C ASN A 161 7.57 -4.81 23.48
N GLU A 162 7.27 -5.14 22.22
CA GLU A 162 8.18 -5.83 21.32
C GLU A 162 9.11 -4.82 20.63
N ILE A 163 10.34 -4.70 21.14
CA ILE A 163 11.39 -3.86 20.55
C ILE A 163 12.50 -4.75 19.98
N ARG A 164 12.82 -4.59 18.70
CA ARG A 164 13.89 -5.33 18.02
C ARG A 164 15.00 -4.41 17.55
N THR A 165 16.20 -4.99 17.39
CA THR A 165 17.32 -4.30 16.74
C THR A 165 17.28 -4.58 15.24
N VAL A 166 17.30 -3.53 14.43
CA VAL A 166 17.40 -3.59 12.97
C VAL A 166 18.73 -2.95 12.57
N VAL A 167 19.30 -3.43 11.47
CA VAL A 167 20.52 -2.86 10.89
C VAL A 167 20.23 -2.67 9.41
N SER A 168 20.25 -1.43 8.94
CA SER A 168 19.89 -1.09 7.57
C SER A 168 21.01 -0.38 6.83
N GLY A 169 21.17 -0.67 5.54
CA GLY A 169 22.15 -0.05 4.66
C GLY A 169 21.71 1.29 4.07
N LEU A 170 21.06 2.14 4.86
CA LEU A 170 20.35 3.33 4.36
C LEU A 170 21.13 4.65 4.48
N VAL A 171 22.37 4.65 5.02
CA VAL A 171 23.13 5.90 5.30
C VAL A 171 23.28 6.79 4.07
N LYS A 172 23.44 6.21 2.88
CA LYS A 172 23.62 6.96 1.62
C LYS A 172 22.31 7.48 1.01
N PHE A 173 21.16 6.99 1.48
CA PHE A 173 19.86 7.19 0.82
C PHE A 173 18.86 7.96 1.69
N VAL A 174 18.96 7.81 3.02
CA VAL A 174 17.99 8.33 3.97
C VAL A 174 18.73 8.95 5.15
N SER A 175 18.34 10.18 5.52
CA SER A 175 18.93 10.87 6.67
C SER A 175 18.46 10.21 7.97
N MET A 176 19.32 10.21 8.99
CA MET A 176 18.98 9.71 10.32
C MET A 176 17.72 10.37 10.88
N GLU A 177 17.58 11.69 10.70
CA GLU A 177 16.41 12.46 11.14
C GLU A 177 15.11 11.96 10.51
N SER A 178 15.12 11.63 9.22
CA SER A 178 13.93 11.12 8.53
C SER A 178 13.58 9.67 8.89
N LEU A 179 14.52 8.92 9.49
CA LEU A 179 14.24 7.58 10.04
C LEU A 179 13.72 7.64 11.47
N GLN A 180 14.09 8.66 12.25
CA GLN A 180 13.62 8.80 13.62
C GLN A 180 12.09 8.94 13.67
N ASN A 181 11.45 8.15 14.52
CA ASN A 181 9.98 8.06 14.65
C ASN A 181 9.23 7.62 13.39
N ARG A 182 9.95 7.14 12.37
CA ARG A 182 9.33 6.69 11.12
C ARG A 182 8.59 5.38 11.33
N VAL A 183 7.36 5.33 10.83
CA VAL A 183 6.58 4.09 10.70
C VAL A 183 6.88 3.45 9.34
N GLY A 184 7.11 2.14 9.32
CA GLY A 184 7.44 1.38 8.13
C GLY A 184 6.99 -0.07 8.20
N ILE A 185 7.25 -0.82 7.13
CA ILE A 185 6.99 -2.26 7.06
C ILE A 185 8.29 -3.01 7.27
N PHE A 186 8.28 -4.03 8.12
CA PHE A 186 9.44 -4.85 8.40
C PHE A 186 9.12 -6.32 8.21
N LEU A 187 10.08 -7.07 7.67
CA LEU A 187 10.06 -8.53 7.62
C LEU A 187 10.68 -9.10 8.90
N CYS A 188 9.88 -9.82 9.68
CA CYS A 188 10.17 -10.17 11.07
C CYS A 188 10.51 -11.65 11.31
N ASN A 189 10.27 -12.54 10.34
CA ASN A 189 10.54 -13.97 10.49
C ASN A 189 11.78 -14.45 9.73
N LEU A 190 12.66 -13.55 9.28
CA LEU A 190 13.99 -13.96 8.83
C LEU A 190 14.81 -14.50 10.01
N LYS A 191 15.70 -15.45 9.74
CA LYS A 191 16.71 -15.84 10.74
C LYS A 191 17.57 -14.60 11.04
N PRO A 192 17.73 -14.20 12.32
CA PRO A 192 18.56 -13.06 12.65
C PRO A 192 19.99 -13.20 12.12
N ALA A 193 20.54 -12.10 11.62
CA ALA A 193 21.86 -12.07 10.99
C ALA A 193 22.76 -11.06 11.69
N ASN A 194 24.02 -11.44 11.91
CA ASN A 194 25.02 -10.52 12.44
C ASN A 194 25.60 -9.68 11.30
N MET A 195 25.50 -8.37 11.42
CA MET A 195 26.08 -7.39 10.51
C MET A 195 27.18 -6.68 11.27
N ARG A 196 28.44 -7.06 11.03
CA ARG A 196 29.63 -6.49 11.69
C ARG A 196 29.52 -6.44 13.22
N GLY A 197 29.08 -7.54 13.83
CA GLY A 197 28.98 -7.68 15.28
C GLY A 197 27.64 -7.25 15.89
N VAL A 198 26.80 -6.51 15.16
CA VAL A 198 25.44 -6.17 15.60
C VAL A 198 24.43 -7.15 15.00
N LYS A 199 23.61 -7.75 15.85
CA LYS A 199 22.55 -8.68 15.45
C LYS A 199 21.33 -7.91 14.94
N SER A 200 20.96 -8.14 13.69
CA SER A 200 19.72 -7.64 13.07
C SER A 200 18.63 -8.71 13.16
N GLU A 201 17.44 -8.33 13.64
CA GLU A 201 16.32 -9.23 13.98
C GLU A 201 15.06 -8.99 13.14
N ALA A 202 15.12 -8.02 12.23
CA ALA A 202 14.12 -7.76 11.20
C ALA A 202 14.76 -6.97 10.05
N MET A 203 14.07 -6.86 8.92
CA MET A 203 14.52 -6.13 7.74
C MET A 203 13.49 -5.07 7.35
N LEU A 204 13.91 -3.81 7.19
CA LEU A 204 13.04 -2.71 6.75
C LEU A 204 12.77 -2.82 5.25
N MET A 205 11.50 -2.95 4.86
CA MET A 205 11.10 -3.09 3.47
C MET A 205 11.20 -1.76 2.72
N CYS A 206 11.94 -1.76 1.61
CA CYS A 206 12.23 -0.58 0.81
C CYS A 206 11.96 -0.82 -0.67
N ALA A 207 11.52 0.21 -1.38
CA ALA A 207 11.60 0.25 -2.84
C ALA A 207 13.03 0.59 -3.25
N SER A 208 13.56 -0.11 -4.26
CA SER A 208 14.85 0.22 -4.85
C SER A 208 14.76 0.23 -6.38
N SER A 209 15.18 1.35 -6.97
CA SER A 209 15.24 1.54 -8.41
C SER A 209 16.70 1.40 -8.88
N PRO A 210 17.01 0.44 -9.76
CA PRO A 210 18.32 0.33 -10.37
C PRO A 210 18.71 1.55 -11.21
N GLU A 211 17.72 2.22 -11.82
CA GLU A 211 17.95 3.34 -12.75
C GLU A 211 18.39 4.60 -12.03
N THR A 212 17.71 4.95 -10.93
CA THR A 212 18.03 6.14 -10.14
C THR A 212 19.03 5.85 -9.02
N TYR A 213 19.45 4.58 -8.86
CA TYR A 213 20.19 4.07 -7.71
C TYR A 213 19.56 4.47 -6.37
N GLY A 214 18.25 4.74 -6.35
CA GLY A 214 17.53 5.19 -5.18
C GLY A 214 17.07 4.03 -4.31
N VAL A 215 17.08 4.23 -2.99
CA VAL A 215 16.41 3.35 -2.02
C VAL A 215 15.48 4.21 -1.17
N GLU A 216 14.23 3.78 -1.04
CA GLU A 216 13.21 4.49 -0.28
C GLU A 216 12.41 3.50 0.57
N PRO A 217 12.36 3.65 1.90
CA PRO A 217 11.52 2.79 2.73
C PRO A 217 10.03 2.97 2.40
N LEU A 218 9.28 1.88 2.43
CA LEU A 218 7.84 1.91 2.20
C LEU A 218 7.14 2.70 3.31
N ILE A 219 6.05 3.37 2.95
CA ILE A 219 5.17 4.11 3.85
C ILE A 219 3.77 3.49 3.87
N ILE A 220 3.00 3.88 4.87
CA ILE A 220 1.62 3.47 5.07
C ILE A 220 0.77 4.73 5.09
N GLU A 221 -0.21 4.82 4.18
CA GLU A 221 -1.09 5.97 4.05
C GLU A 221 -2.54 5.54 4.30
N GLY A 222 -3.14 6.01 5.39
CA GLY A 222 -4.52 5.68 5.74
C GLY A 222 -4.81 5.79 7.24
N PRO A 223 -6.07 5.56 7.65
CA PRO A 223 -6.48 5.59 9.05
C PRO A 223 -6.10 4.28 9.78
N ASP A 224 -6.24 4.29 11.11
CA ASP A 224 -6.25 3.10 11.97
C ASP A 224 -5.00 2.21 11.88
N ILE A 225 -3.82 2.81 11.69
CA ILE A 225 -2.55 2.11 11.62
C ILE A 225 -2.07 1.79 13.03
N GLN A 226 -1.93 0.51 13.37
CA GLN A 226 -1.38 0.07 14.65
C GLN A 226 -0.02 -0.61 14.46
N LEU A 227 0.87 -0.43 15.43
CA LEU A 227 2.14 -1.15 15.45
C LEU A 227 1.86 -2.65 15.63
N GLY A 228 2.62 -3.46 14.90
CA GLY A 228 2.48 -4.91 14.88
C GLY A 228 1.41 -5.43 13.90
N ASP A 229 0.67 -4.53 13.23
CA ASP A 229 -0.31 -4.97 12.24
C ASP A 229 0.35 -5.74 11.10
N SER A 230 -0.25 -6.89 10.77
CA SER A 230 0.25 -7.77 9.72
C SER A 230 -0.10 -7.24 8.34
N VAL A 231 0.88 -7.26 7.45
CA VAL A 231 0.69 -7.06 6.02
C VAL A 231 0.22 -8.37 5.40
N VAL A 232 -0.83 -8.29 4.61
CA VAL A 232 -1.42 -9.42 3.88
C VAL A 232 -1.58 -9.05 2.41
N VAL A 233 -1.67 -10.07 1.55
CA VAL A 233 -1.99 -9.89 0.14
C VAL A 233 -3.27 -10.67 -0.16
N PRO A 234 -4.35 -10.00 -0.56
CA PRO A 234 -5.61 -10.65 -0.89
C PRO A 234 -5.43 -11.81 -1.87
N GLY A 235 -6.09 -12.94 -1.59
CA GLY A 235 -5.97 -14.16 -2.41
C GLY A 235 -4.83 -15.11 -2.01
N PHE A 236 -3.92 -14.69 -1.13
CA PHE A 236 -2.91 -15.57 -0.53
C PHE A 236 -3.26 -15.85 0.93
N LYS A 237 -3.17 -17.11 1.34
CA LYS A 237 -3.42 -17.50 2.74
C LYS A 237 -2.27 -16.95 3.60
N HIS A 238 -2.58 -16.09 4.56
CA HIS A 238 -1.58 -15.61 5.52
C HIS A 238 -1.35 -16.65 6.62
N ASP A 239 -0.19 -17.30 6.59
CA ASP A 239 0.22 -18.39 7.48
C ASP A 239 1.76 -18.35 7.61
N PRO A 240 2.31 -17.29 8.24
CA PRO A 240 3.74 -17.07 8.27
C PRO A 240 4.45 -18.17 9.09
N ASP A 241 5.62 -18.59 8.62
CA ASP A 241 6.49 -19.47 9.41
C ASP A 241 7.03 -18.69 10.64
N ASP A 242 7.19 -19.35 11.78
CA ASP A 242 7.80 -18.74 12.98
C ASP A 242 9.21 -18.18 12.68
N GLN A 243 9.96 -18.92 11.87
CA GLN A 243 11.25 -18.49 11.34
C GLN A 243 11.53 -19.15 9.99
N LEU A 244 11.84 -18.34 8.98
CA LEU A 244 12.20 -18.80 7.64
C LEU A 244 13.52 -19.56 7.66
N ASN A 245 13.55 -20.71 6.99
CA ASN A 245 14.76 -21.50 6.82
C ASN A 245 15.66 -20.88 5.72
N PRO A 246 16.88 -20.41 6.05
CA PRO A 246 17.77 -19.78 5.06
C PRO A 246 18.15 -20.69 3.90
N LYS A 247 18.17 -22.01 4.11
CA LYS A 247 18.49 -22.99 3.04
C LYS A 247 17.41 -23.03 1.97
N LYS A 248 16.16 -22.71 2.32
CA LYS A 248 15.04 -22.68 1.36
C LYS A 248 15.05 -21.40 0.53
N LYS A 249 15.74 -20.33 0.96
CA LYS A 249 15.79 -19.05 0.24
C LYS A 249 14.40 -18.52 -0.17
N ILE A 250 13.43 -18.61 0.75
CA ILE A 250 12.02 -18.30 0.48
C ILE A 250 11.88 -16.84 0.03
N PHE A 251 12.49 -15.91 0.77
CA PHE A 251 12.42 -14.50 0.43
C PHE A 251 13.00 -14.22 -0.97
N GLU A 252 14.12 -14.84 -1.32
CA GLU A 252 14.78 -14.68 -2.62
C GLU A 252 13.95 -15.28 -3.77
N GLN A 253 13.20 -16.36 -3.51
CA GLN A 253 12.26 -16.93 -4.49
C GLN A 253 11.06 -16.01 -4.73
N LEU A 254 10.57 -15.33 -3.68
CA LEU A 254 9.42 -14.43 -3.77
C LEU A 254 9.79 -13.04 -4.27
N LYS A 255 11.04 -12.63 -4.04
CA LYS A 255 11.54 -11.30 -4.34
C LYS A 255 11.17 -10.81 -5.74
N PRO A 256 11.36 -11.55 -6.85
CA PRO A 256 11.03 -11.04 -8.19
C PRO A 256 9.58 -10.56 -8.36
N ASP A 257 8.66 -11.08 -7.55
CA ASP A 257 7.24 -10.72 -7.56
C ASP A 257 6.89 -9.59 -6.58
N LEU A 258 7.77 -9.23 -5.64
CA LEU A 258 7.60 -8.12 -4.69
C LEU A 258 8.01 -6.80 -5.36
N ARG A 259 7.05 -6.00 -5.79
CA ARG A 259 7.32 -4.78 -6.56
C ARG A 259 6.53 -3.60 -6.04
N VAL A 260 7.00 -2.41 -6.36
CA VAL A 260 6.21 -1.20 -6.38
C VAL A 260 5.76 -0.98 -7.82
N ASN A 261 4.45 -0.84 -8.06
CA ASN A 261 3.95 -0.60 -9.41
C ASN A 261 4.13 0.86 -9.87
N GLU A 262 3.63 1.19 -11.06
CA GLU A 262 3.68 2.54 -11.65
C GLU A 262 3.00 3.62 -10.78
N ASN A 263 2.03 3.22 -9.95
CA ASN A 263 1.33 4.11 -9.04
C ASN A 263 2.04 4.28 -7.69
N GLY A 264 3.20 3.65 -7.49
CA GLY A 264 3.91 3.65 -6.23
C GLY A 264 3.36 2.65 -5.21
N ILE A 265 2.41 1.78 -5.58
CA ILE A 265 1.77 0.85 -4.63
C ILE A 265 2.60 -0.42 -4.50
N ALA A 266 2.85 -0.89 -3.28
CA ALA A 266 3.49 -2.17 -3.03
C ALA A 266 2.54 -3.32 -3.43
N VAL A 267 3.04 -4.21 -4.28
CA VAL A 267 2.29 -5.32 -4.87
C VAL A 267 3.11 -6.62 -4.78
N TYR A 268 2.40 -7.74 -4.73
CA TYR A 268 2.95 -9.07 -4.98
C TYR A 268 2.13 -9.75 -6.07
N LYS A 269 2.77 -10.18 -7.16
CA LYS A 269 2.08 -10.73 -8.35
C LYS A 269 0.93 -9.82 -8.82
N ASN A 270 1.20 -8.50 -8.86
CA ASN A 270 0.25 -7.43 -9.19
C ASN A 270 -0.93 -7.23 -8.22
N VAL A 271 -0.96 -7.94 -7.09
CA VAL A 271 -1.97 -7.74 -6.05
C VAL A 271 -1.42 -6.78 -4.97
N PRO A 272 -2.11 -5.67 -4.67
CA PRO A 272 -1.69 -4.73 -3.63
C PRO A 272 -1.56 -5.38 -2.26
N TRP A 273 -0.53 -4.98 -1.53
CA TRP A 273 -0.43 -5.27 -0.11
C TRP A 273 -1.50 -4.48 0.65
N SER A 274 -2.05 -5.07 1.70
CA SER A 274 -3.02 -4.44 2.59
C SER A 274 -2.70 -4.74 4.04
N LEU A 275 -3.11 -3.88 4.96
CA LEU A 275 -3.09 -4.22 6.38
C LEU A 275 -4.30 -5.08 6.74
N LYS A 276 -4.11 -6.08 7.60
CA LYS A 276 -5.19 -6.99 8.01
C LYS A 276 -6.36 -6.27 8.71
N LYS A 277 -6.08 -5.16 9.41
CA LYS A 277 -7.05 -4.44 10.25
C LYS A 277 -7.38 -3.03 9.78
N SER A 278 -6.75 -2.54 8.70
CA SER A 278 -6.88 -1.16 8.24
C SER A 278 -7.00 -1.10 6.72
N PRO A 279 -7.81 -0.18 6.17
CA PRO A 279 -7.88 0.08 4.73
C PRO A 279 -6.68 0.89 4.20
N ALA A 280 -5.61 1.06 5.00
CA ALA A 280 -4.44 1.81 4.61
C ALA A 280 -3.71 1.18 3.41
N VAL A 281 -3.08 2.06 2.63
CA VAL A 281 -2.33 1.71 1.43
C VAL A 281 -0.85 1.71 1.74
N ILE A 282 -0.14 0.65 1.34
CA ILE A 282 1.31 0.57 1.46
C ILE A 282 1.92 1.00 0.13
N LYS A 283 2.81 2.00 0.18
CA LYS A 283 3.35 2.63 -1.02
C LYS A 283 4.77 3.16 -0.84
N SER A 284 5.43 3.38 -1.95
CA SER A 284 6.60 4.21 -2.11
C SER A 284 6.17 5.59 -2.62
N LEU A 285 6.84 6.65 -2.19
CA LEU A 285 6.45 8.03 -2.53
C LEU A 285 7.04 8.47 -3.88
N ARG A 286 8.34 8.25 -4.05
CA ARG A 286 9.13 8.74 -5.17
C ARG A 286 9.48 7.61 -6.13
N ILE A 287 9.87 6.45 -5.59
CA ILE A 287 10.27 5.31 -6.41
C ILE A 287 9.02 4.56 -6.92
N LYS A 288 8.93 4.34 -8.23
CA LYS A 288 7.83 3.67 -8.94
C LYS A 288 8.38 2.62 -9.90
N ASP A 289 7.56 1.66 -10.29
CA ASP A 289 7.93 0.50 -11.12
C ASP A 289 9.29 -0.10 -10.74
N ALA A 290 9.40 -0.46 -9.47
CA ALA A 290 10.67 -0.82 -8.87
C ALA A 290 10.54 -2.09 -8.04
N GLN A 291 11.68 -2.69 -7.76
CA GLN A 291 11.77 -3.90 -6.98
C GLN A 291 11.72 -3.55 -5.48
N ILE A 292 11.00 -4.35 -4.68
CA ILE A 292 11.03 -4.25 -3.22
C ILE A 292 12.16 -5.14 -2.68
N TYR A 293 12.87 -4.62 -1.68
CA TYR A 293 13.96 -5.25 -0.95
C TYR A 293 13.71 -5.21 0.55
#